data_AF-A0A2M7VGV3-F1
#
_entry.id   AF-A0A2M7VGV3-F1
#
_cell.length_a   1.000
_cell.length_b   1.000
_cell.length_c   1.000
_cell.angle_alpha   90.00
_cell.angle_beta   90.00
_cell.angle_gamma   90.00
#
_symmetry.space_group_name_H-M   'P 1'
#
loop_
_entity.id
_entity.type
_entity.pdbx_description
1 polymer ?
#
loop_
_entity_poly.entity_id
_entity_poly.type
_entity_poly.pdbx_seq_one_letter_code
_entity_poly.pdbx_strand_id
1 'polypeptide(L)'
;MPLLYFLNDQQQWQMLDSKIDLKKELIIATTEQPELFILVAYQPDSWLGRATWYHYRKCLCAASRDYPKGTKLKVTNINNNKSVIVKINDYGPEKWTKNLIDLDAVAFKKISSLRAGVINVKIEKIP
;
A
#
# COMPACT_ATOMS: atom_id res chain seq x y z
N MET A 1 3.57 6.57 2.00
CA MET A 1 4.53 7.00 3.03
C MET A 1 3.74 7.79 4.05
N PRO A 2 3.83 7.53 5.36
CA PRO A 2 3.23 8.41 6.35
C PRO A 2 3.98 9.74 6.36
N LEU A 3 3.25 10.85 6.24
CA LEU A 3 3.78 12.17 6.56
C LEU A 3 3.56 12.40 8.06
N LEU A 4 4.62 12.78 8.75
CA LEU A 4 4.55 13.19 10.14
C LEU A 4 4.84 14.69 10.20
N TYR A 5 4.10 15.39 11.05
CA TYR A 5 4.40 16.77 11.39
C TYR A 5 4.58 16.91 12.89
N PHE A 6 5.47 17.82 13.28
CA PHE A 6 5.70 18.13 14.67
C PHE A 6 4.85 19.33 15.09
N LEU A 7 4.05 19.17 16.13
CA LEU A 7 3.33 20.28 16.77
C LEU A 7 4.19 20.85 17.90
N ASN A 8 4.67 22.07 17.71
CA ASN A 8 5.53 22.76 18.69
C ASN A 8 4.84 22.88 20.05
N ASP A 9 3.55 23.27 20.07
CA ASP A 9 2.79 23.52 21.30
C ASP A 9 2.55 22.28 22.15
N GLN A 10 2.54 21.11 21.52
CA GLN A 10 2.24 19.82 22.17
C GLN A 10 3.48 18.93 22.30
N GLN A 11 4.63 19.39 21.78
CA GLN A 11 5.89 18.64 21.71
C GLN A 11 5.75 17.19 21.23
N GLN A 12 4.84 16.96 20.27
CA GLN A 12 4.53 15.61 19.79
C GLN A 12 4.48 15.51 18.28
N TRP A 13 4.85 14.32 17.80
CA TRP A 13 4.67 13.92 16.40
C TRP A 13 3.24 13.47 16.17
N GLN A 14 2.60 14.02 15.14
CA GLN A 14 1.29 13.59 14.69
C GLN A 14 1.33 13.18 13.22
N MET A 15 0.46 12.22 12.89
CA MET A 15 0.21 11.83 11.50
C MET A 15 -0.45 12.99 10.76
N LEU A 16 0.16 13.39 9.65
CA LEU A 16 -0.44 14.35 8.75
C LEU A 16 -1.31 13.61 7.74
N ASP A 17 -2.63 13.82 7.83
CA ASP A 17 -3.56 13.30 6.85
C ASP A 17 -3.19 13.85 5.46
N SER A 18 -2.86 12.91 4.58
CA SER A 18 -2.27 13.22 3.29
C SER A 18 -2.87 12.36 2.19
N LYS A 19 -2.96 12.94 1.00
CA LYS A 19 -3.39 12.29 -0.23
C LYS A 19 -2.20 12.10 -1.14
N ILE A 20 -2.10 10.92 -1.75
CA ILE A 20 -1.06 10.61 -2.74
C ILE A 20 -1.67 10.73 -4.13
N ASP A 21 -1.12 11.62 -4.96
CA ASP A 21 -1.39 11.67 -6.39
C ASP A 21 -0.24 10.98 -7.14
N LEU A 22 -0.44 9.70 -7.47
CA LEU A 22 0.57 8.89 -8.17
C LEU A 22 0.86 9.38 -9.59
N LYS A 23 -0.06 10.09 -10.25
CA LYS A 23 0.15 10.55 -11.63
C LYS A 23 1.02 11.80 -11.68
N LYS A 24 0.90 12.64 -10.66
CA LYS A 24 1.69 13.87 -10.52
C LYS A 24 2.93 13.70 -9.67
N GLU A 25 3.13 12.51 -9.08
CA GLU A 25 4.22 12.22 -8.15
C GLU A 25 4.20 13.17 -6.92
N LEU A 26 3.00 13.51 -6.43
CA LEU A 26 2.82 14.43 -5.31
C LEU A 26 2.24 13.72 -4.08
N ILE A 27 2.72 14.12 -2.91
CA ILE A 27 2.02 13.89 -1.64
C ILE A 27 1.50 15.24 -1.17
N ILE A 28 0.17 15.33 -1.02
CA ILE A 28 -0.53 16.56 -0.69
C ILE A 28 -1.07 16.44 0.72
N ALA A 29 -0.78 17.42 1.56
CA ALA A 29 -1.37 17.58 2.88
C ALA A 29 -1.80 19.03 3.07
N THR A 30 -2.83 19.25 3.88
CA THR A 30 -3.35 20.58 4.21
C THR A 30 -3.29 20.74 5.73
N THR A 31 -2.88 21.90 6.20
CA THR A 31 -2.79 22.22 7.63
C THR A 31 -3.25 23.65 7.87
N GLU A 32 -3.83 23.90 9.03
CA GLU A 32 -4.18 25.26 9.51
C GLU A 32 -3.02 25.90 10.30
N GLN A 33 -1.98 25.12 10.60
CA GLN A 33 -0.81 25.59 11.36
C GLN A 33 0.04 26.53 10.48
N PRO A 34 0.36 27.75 10.94
CA PRO A 34 1.11 28.74 10.16
C PRO A 34 2.57 28.35 9.94
N GLU A 35 3.15 27.55 10.84
CA GLU A 35 4.53 27.05 10.74
C GLU A 35 4.55 25.54 11.02
N LEU A 36 5.30 24.79 10.18
CA LEU A 36 5.32 23.33 10.24
C LEU A 36 6.73 22.78 9.98
N PHE A 37 7.21 21.93 10.87
CA PHE A 37 8.31 21.02 10.55
C PHE A 37 7.72 19.70 10.04
N ILE A 38 7.99 19.39 8.77
CA ILE A 38 7.57 18.14 8.14
C ILE A 38 8.75 17.16 8.18
N LEU A 39 8.52 15.98 8.77
CA LEU A 39 9.42 14.85 8.64
C LEU A 39 8.80 13.81 7.70
N VAL A 40 9.49 13.56 6.59
CA VAL A 40 9.11 12.51 5.66
C VAL A 40 9.80 11.22 6.09
N ALA A 41 9.08 10.36 6.80
CA ALA A 41 9.60 9.05 7.19
C ALA A 41 9.50 8.07 6.01
N TYR A 42 10.64 7.66 5.47
CA TYR A 42 10.72 6.57 4.50
C TYR A 42 10.70 5.23 5.24
N GLN A 43 9.65 4.43 5.05
CA GLN A 43 9.66 3.04 5.47
C GLN A 43 10.27 2.22 4.33
N PRO A 44 11.46 1.62 4.51
CA PRO A 44 12.19 0.95 3.43
C PRO A 44 11.44 -0.24 2.82
N ASP A 45 10.47 -0.81 3.54
CA ASP A 45 9.69 -1.96 3.09
C ASP A 45 8.26 -1.59 2.63
N SER A 46 8.02 -0.34 2.23
CA SER A 46 6.73 0.15 1.71
C SER A 46 6.81 0.50 0.24
N TRP A 47 5.98 -0.13 -0.59
CA TRP A 47 5.96 0.12 -2.04
C TRP A 47 4.57 0.55 -2.51
N LEU A 48 4.53 1.49 -3.45
CA LEU A 48 3.31 1.91 -4.14
C LEU A 48 3.31 1.33 -5.54
N GLY A 49 2.16 0.79 -5.96
CA GLY A 49 2.05 0.20 -7.28
C GLY A 49 0.64 -0.28 -7.59
N ARG A 50 0.53 -1.16 -8.59
CA ARG A 50 -0.73 -1.77 -9.00
C ARG A 50 -0.83 -3.19 -8.47
N ALA A 51 -2.01 -3.56 -7.99
CA ALA A 51 -2.38 -4.93 -7.71
C ALA A 51 -3.44 -5.40 -8.70
N THR A 52 -3.30 -6.64 -9.12
CA THR A 52 -4.30 -7.40 -9.88
C THR A 52 -4.74 -8.61 -9.05
N TRP A 53 -5.58 -9.46 -9.63
CA TRP A 53 -6.04 -10.67 -8.96
C TRP A 53 -6.07 -11.87 -9.88
N TYR A 54 -5.99 -13.05 -9.29
CA TYR A 54 -6.09 -14.34 -9.96
C TYR A 54 -6.90 -15.34 -9.14
N HIS A 55 -7.36 -16.42 -9.78
CA HIS A 55 -8.03 -17.53 -9.10
C HIS A 55 -7.04 -18.66 -8.82
N TYR A 56 -6.82 -18.98 -7.53
CA TYR A 56 -5.94 -20.07 -7.14
C TYR A 56 -6.57 -21.02 -6.11
N ARG A 57 -6.46 -20.70 -4.81
CA ARG A 57 -6.82 -21.61 -3.71
C ARG A 57 -7.84 -21.01 -2.74
N LYS A 58 -8.41 -19.85 -3.06
CA LYS A 58 -9.36 -19.14 -2.18
C LYS A 58 -8.72 -18.82 -0.82
N CYS A 59 -7.50 -18.26 -0.84
CA CYS A 59 -6.72 -17.97 0.38
C CYS A 59 -6.40 -16.48 0.55
N LEU A 60 -5.97 -16.11 1.77
CA LEU A 60 -5.34 -14.82 2.04
C LEU A 60 -3.87 -14.87 1.63
N CYS A 61 -3.66 -14.93 0.32
CA CYS A 61 -2.38 -15.21 -0.31
C CYS A 61 -2.19 -14.38 -1.59
N ALA A 62 -0.96 -14.33 -2.07
CA ALA A 62 -0.60 -13.55 -3.25
C ALA A 62 0.64 -14.09 -3.97
N ALA A 63 0.74 -13.77 -5.25
CA ALA A 63 1.94 -13.95 -6.05
C ALA A 63 2.80 -12.69 -6.01
N SER A 64 4.11 -12.85 -5.79
CA SER A 64 5.08 -11.76 -5.88
C SER A 64 6.42 -12.24 -6.46
N ARG A 65 7.04 -11.37 -7.27
CA ARG A 65 8.40 -11.54 -7.83
C ARG A 65 9.47 -10.99 -6.90
N ASP A 66 9.10 -10.01 -6.08
CA ASP A 66 10.04 -9.22 -5.26
C ASP A 66 10.14 -9.75 -3.82
N TYR A 67 9.14 -10.54 -3.38
CA TYR A 67 9.08 -11.09 -2.04
C TYR A 67 9.17 -12.61 -2.04
N PRO A 68 10.03 -13.22 -1.20
CA PRO A 68 10.10 -14.67 -1.05
C PRO A 68 8.79 -15.29 -0.55
N LYS A 69 8.53 -16.54 -0.93
CA LYS A 69 7.43 -17.32 -0.36
C LYS A 69 7.54 -17.38 1.16
N GLY A 70 6.42 -17.24 1.85
CA GLY A 70 6.36 -17.15 3.30
C GLY A 70 6.23 -15.72 3.83
N THR A 71 6.66 -14.71 3.07
CA THR A 71 6.56 -13.30 3.45
C THR A 71 5.11 -12.91 3.71
N LYS A 72 4.85 -12.16 4.78
CA LYS A 72 3.55 -11.55 5.04
C LYS A 72 3.58 -10.08 4.63
N LEU A 73 2.59 -9.67 3.85
CA LEU A 73 2.44 -8.30 3.39
C LEU A 73 1.08 -7.77 3.82
N LYS A 74 1.04 -6.53 4.32
CA LYS A 74 -0.19 -5.73 4.38
C LYS A 74 -0.36 -5.06 3.03
N VAL A 75 -1.51 -5.27 2.39
CA VAL A 75 -1.86 -4.67 1.09
C VAL A 75 -3.04 -3.75 1.31
N THR A 76 -2.84 -2.46 1.05
CA THR A 76 -3.83 -1.40 1.28
C THR A 76 -4.25 -0.80 -0.05
N ASN A 77 -5.55 -0.82 -0.36
CA ASN A 77 -6.09 -0.10 -1.51
C ASN A 77 -6.14 1.40 -1.19
N ILE A 78 -5.36 2.20 -1.92
CA ILE A 78 -5.19 3.63 -1.62
C ILE A 78 -6.44 4.46 -1.95
N ASN A 79 -7.37 3.94 -2.75
CA ASN A 79 -8.57 4.67 -3.13
C ASN A 79 -9.66 4.62 -2.05
N ASN A 80 -9.62 3.62 -1.16
CA ASN A 80 -10.66 3.42 -0.14
C ASN A 80 -10.12 3.07 1.25
N ASN A 81 -8.80 3.07 1.43
CA ASN A 81 -8.08 2.77 2.67
C ASN A 81 -8.35 1.38 3.27
N LYS A 82 -9.02 0.47 2.55
CA LYS A 82 -9.21 -0.92 2.99
C LYS A 82 -7.91 -1.68 2.83
N SER A 83 -7.60 -2.55 3.78
CA SER A 83 -6.40 -3.37 3.75
C SER A 83 -6.66 -4.85 4.04
N VAL A 84 -5.75 -5.70 3.57
CA VAL A 84 -5.75 -7.14 3.81
C VAL A 84 -4.32 -7.61 4.04
N ILE A 85 -4.12 -8.55 4.95
CA ILE A 85 -2.83 -9.22 5.16
C ILE A 85 -2.82 -10.49 4.31
N VAL A 86 -1.77 -10.69 3.52
CA VAL A 86 -1.59 -11.86 2.66
C VAL A 86 -0.23 -12.51 2.92
N LYS A 87 -0.16 -13.82 2.68
CA LYS A 87 1.09 -14.57 2.64
C LYS A 87 1.51 -14.82 1.19
N ILE A 88 2.75 -14.50 0.84
CA ILE A 88 3.29 -14.84 -0.47
C ILE A 88 3.43 -16.35 -0.58
N ASN A 89 2.80 -16.94 -1.59
CA ASN A 89 2.83 -18.38 -1.86
C ASN A 89 3.18 -18.72 -3.31
N ASP A 90 3.21 -17.71 -4.18
CA ASP A 90 3.38 -17.90 -5.61
C ASP A 90 4.30 -16.84 -6.22
N TYR A 91 4.78 -17.10 -7.44
CA TYR A 91 5.64 -16.19 -8.19
C TYR A 91 4.84 -15.49 -9.31
N GLY A 92 5.24 -14.27 -9.65
CA GLY A 92 4.53 -13.38 -10.57
C GLY A 92 4.20 -12.06 -9.88
N PRO A 93 3.39 -11.17 -10.46
CA PRO A 93 3.00 -11.12 -11.87
C PRO A 93 4.22 -10.95 -12.79
N GLU A 94 4.07 -11.17 -14.10
CA GLU A 94 5.15 -11.06 -15.09
C GLU A 94 5.76 -9.64 -15.19
N LYS A 95 7.05 -9.53 -15.56
CA LYS A 95 7.82 -8.27 -15.42
C LYS A 95 7.23 -7.17 -16.28
N TRP A 96 6.77 -7.55 -17.46
CA TRP A 96 6.17 -6.66 -18.45
C TRP A 96 4.81 -6.10 -18.00
N THR A 97 4.14 -6.74 -17.05
CA THR A 97 2.83 -6.26 -16.55
C THR A 97 2.97 -4.96 -15.76
N LYS A 98 4.15 -4.68 -15.19
CA LYS A 98 4.39 -3.59 -14.23
C LYS A 98 3.43 -3.62 -13.02
N ASN A 99 2.83 -4.78 -12.72
CA ASN A 99 2.05 -4.96 -11.50
C ASN A 99 3.00 -5.41 -10.39
N LEU A 100 2.70 -4.97 -9.17
CA LEU A 100 3.53 -5.22 -8.01
C LEU A 100 3.20 -6.58 -7.36
N ILE A 101 1.92 -6.95 -7.40
CA ILE A 101 1.40 -8.12 -6.70
C ILE A 101 0.09 -8.60 -7.35
N ASP A 102 -0.09 -9.92 -7.42
CA ASP A 102 -1.37 -10.53 -7.76
C ASP A 102 -1.98 -11.15 -6.51
N LEU A 103 -3.15 -10.66 -6.10
CA LEU A 103 -3.87 -11.20 -4.95
C LEU A 103 -4.73 -12.39 -5.38
N ASP A 104 -4.86 -13.41 -4.55
CA ASP A 104 -5.95 -14.37 -4.76
C ASP A 104 -7.30 -13.62 -4.67
N ALA A 105 -8.28 -14.03 -5.49
CA ALA A 105 -9.59 -13.41 -5.57
C ALA A 105 -10.27 -13.21 -4.19
N VAL A 106 -10.04 -14.10 -3.21
CA VAL A 106 -10.57 -13.94 -1.85
C VAL A 106 -9.91 -12.78 -1.10
N ALA A 107 -8.60 -12.61 -1.24
CA ALA A 107 -7.88 -11.47 -0.65
C ALA A 107 -8.27 -10.15 -1.33
N PHE A 108 -8.34 -10.13 -2.67
CA PHE A 108 -8.71 -8.94 -3.42
C PHE A 108 -10.11 -8.43 -3.06
N LYS A 109 -11.09 -9.34 -2.92
CA LYS A 109 -12.47 -9.01 -2.50
C LYS A 109 -12.56 -8.29 -1.16
N LYS A 110 -11.57 -8.44 -0.27
CA LYS A 110 -11.55 -7.72 1.01
C LYS A 110 -11.28 -6.23 0.84
N ILE A 111 -10.59 -5.83 -0.22
CA ILE A 111 -10.14 -4.44 -0.44
C ILE A 111 -10.70 -3.80 -1.71
N SER A 112 -11.30 -4.56 -2.63
CA SER A 112 -11.96 -4.04 -3.84
C SER A 112 -12.93 -5.05 -4.47
N SER A 113 -13.81 -4.60 -5.35
CA SER A 113 -14.62 -5.48 -6.20
C SER A 113 -13.75 -6.12 -7.29
N LEU A 114 -13.93 -7.42 -7.57
CA LEU A 114 -13.21 -8.10 -8.66
C LEU A 114 -13.36 -7.41 -10.02
N ARG A 115 -14.50 -6.74 -10.26
CA ARG A 115 -14.77 -5.99 -11.49
C ARG A 115 -13.81 -4.83 -11.72
N ALA A 116 -13.14 -4.34 -10.67
CA ALA A 116 -12.12 -3.31 -10.83
C ALA A 116 -10.94 -3.82 -11.68
N GLY A 117 -10.64 -5.12 -11.64
CA GLY A 117 -9.53 -5.75 -12.34
C GLY A 117 -8.17 -5.36 -11.75
N VAL A 118 -7.83 -4.09 -11.82
CA VAL A 118 -6.59 -3.47 -11.36
C VAL A 118 -6.92 -2.39 -10.32
N ILE A 119 -6.16 -2.33 -9.23
CA ILE A 119 -6.24 -1.26 -8.23
C ILE A 119 -4.87 -0.72 -7.88
N ASN A 120 -4.82 0.54 -7.44
CA ASN A 120 -3.61 1.10 -6.86
C ASN A 120 -3.51 0.68 -5.39
N VAL A 121 -2.33 0.20 -4.98
CA VAL A 121 -2.08 -0.30 -3.64
C VAL A 121 -0.79 0.26 -3.05
N LYS A 122 -0.77 0.32 -1.71
CA LYS A 122 0.44 0.34 -0.90
C LYS A 122 0.65 -1.06 -0.34
N ILE A 123 1.84 -1.63 -0.50
CA ILE A 123 2.24 -2.86 0.18
C ILE A 123 3.28 -2.56 1.25
N GLU A 124 3.19 -3.25 2.37
CA GLU A 124 4.10 -3.09 3.51
C GLU A 124 4.46 -4.48 4.03
N LYS A 125 5.76 -4.77 4.17
CA LYS A 125 6.20 -6.00 4.83
C LYS A 125 5.85 -5.95 6.31
N ILE A 126 5.26 -7.04 6.81
CA ILE A 126 4.97 -7.19 8.24
C ILE A 126 6.04 -8.12 8.84
N PRO A 127 6.63 -7.76 10.00
CA PRO A 127 7.51 -8.64 10.76
C PRO A 127 6.88 -10.01 11.10
#